data_AF-A0A3N4DAC5-F1
#
_entry.id   AF-A0A3N4DAC5-F1
#
_cell.length_a   1.000
_cell.length_b   1.000
_cell.length_c   1.000
_cell.angle_alpha   90.00
_cell.angle_beta   90.00
_cell.angle_gamma   90.00
#
_symmetry.space_group_name_H-M   'P 1'
#
loop_
_entity.id
_entity.type
_entity.pdbx_description
1 polymer ?
#
loop_
_entity_poly.entity_id
_entity_poly.type
_entity_poly.pdbx_seq_one_letter_code
_entity_poly.pdbx_strand_id
1 'polypeptide(L)'
;MLKELTNVPLVIAAHGTRDPEGVAVCRALAERVRAKLPDTKLTMGFVELTEPSIPEAVAEALEGLEPKGETDAVVVPLMLATGGHVRIDIPEAIDEGRGEARVAYSAALLGSPLLDSAVRNRVVEALGEWRPQDTACVLVGRGSPVTESNAERYRMARTLMEEKELRSIHPAFIQVSRPSVPEALNHAKATGVKQIVVAPHFLFPGKLRTWNLEQVAAWRENNPDVEVRVAEVIGDCDELAQLVVDRYLAELDAEGFGEGAPGFMSNLILKDRDVLVVGGGAVAARRIPRLLDAGAKVRVVAPNLGIAVGRLAASGAIAVEQRTARAEDVGEAWYVLAASNDPNINAMIAAEAERRHTFCCRADDALGGTATTPTTASAGGLTVAVIGDRNPRRSVRVRDELLQVLQD
;
A
#
# COMPACT_ATOMS: atom_id res chain seq x y z
N MET A 1 25.27 -4.24 -12.76
CA MET A 1 23.97 -3.78 -12.23
C MET A 1 23.51 -4.58 -11.02
N LEU A 2 22.94 -5.79 -11.14
CA LEU A 2 22.45 -6.53 -9.95
C LEU A 2 23.50 -6.78 -8.84
N LYS A 3 24.78 -7.01 -9.20
CA LYS A 3 25.88 -7.19 -8.23
C LYS A 3 26.35 -5.91 -7.52
N GLU A 4 25.99 -4.72 -8.01
CA GLU A 4 26.33 -3.45 -7.34
C GLU A 4 25.23 -3.00 -6.39
N LEU A 5 23.97 -3.39 -6.64
CA LEU A 5 22.81 -3.08 -5.79
C LEU A 5 22.77 -3.94 -4.50
N THR A 6 23.47 -5.08 -4.47
CA THR A 6 23.44 -6.05 -3.35
C THR A 6 24.18 -5.59 -2.08
N ASN A 7 24.88 -4.46 -2.09
CA ASN A 7 25.63 -3.94 -0.93
C ASN A 7 24.80 -3.06 0.02
N VAL A 8 23.61 -2.60 -0.38
CA VAL A 8 22.75 -1.79 0.49
C VAL A 8 22.14 -2.69 1.56
N PRO A 9 22.29 -2.42 2.87
CA PRO A 9 21.67 -3.24 3.90
C PRO A 9 20.13 -3.24 3.83
N LEU A 10 19.54 -4.39 4.14
CA LEU A 10 18.11 -4.57 4.34
C LEU A 10 17.80 -4.61 5.84
N VAL A 11 16.89 -3.74 6.28
CA VAL A 11 16.32 -3.75 7.63
C VAL A 11 14.88 -4.24 7.56
N ILE A 12 14.58 -5.32 8.27
CA ILE A 12 13.21 -5.80 8.41
C ILE A 12 12.57 -5.16 9.66
N ALA A 13 11.54 -4.35 9.47
CA ALA A 13 10.79 -3.72 10.56
C ALA A 13 9.50 -4.52 10.87
N ALA A 14 9.52 -5.30 11.94
CA ALA A 14 8.39 -6.11 12.39
C ALA A 14 7.61 -5.43 13.53
N HIS A 15 6.36 -5.84 13.77
CA HIS A 15 5.57 -5.29 14.88
C HIS A 15 6.12 -5.69 16.25
N GLY A 16 6.53 -6.96 16.39
CA GLY A 16 6.93 -7.56 17.66
C GLY A 16 5.75 -8.15 18.44
N THR A 17 6.06 -9.12 19.30
CA THR A 17 5.08 -9.88 20.07
C THR A 17 5.72 -10.44 21.34
N ARG A 18 4.91 -10.62 22.39
CA ARG A 18 5.33 -11.32 23.61
C ARG A 18 5.29 -12.85 23.47
N ASP A 19 4.71 -13.35 22.38
CA ASP A 19 4.62 -14.78 22.10
C ASP A 19 5.96 -15.30 21.55
N PRO A 20 6.67 -16.19 22.27
CA PRO A 20 7.96 -16.71 21.83
C PRO A 20 7.87 -17.50 20.52
N GLU A 21 6.74 -18.17 20.24
CA GLU A 21 6.52 -18.86 18.96
C GLU A 21 6.46 -17.84 17.82
N GLY A 22 5.71 -16.74 18.04
CA GLY A 22 5.60 -15.64 17.08
C GLY A 22 6.96 -15.00 16.76
N VAL A 23 7.80 -14.78 17.78
CA VAL A 23 9.16 -14.26 17.59
C VAL A 23 10.01 -15.26 16.80
N ALA A 24 9.96 -16.55 17.13
CA ALA A 24 10.74 -17.58 16.44
C ALA A 24 10.37 -17.69 14.95
N VAL A 25 9.08 -17.71 14.62
CA VAL A 25 8.61 -17.76 13.22
C VAL A 25 8.98 -16.48 12.46
N CYS A 26 8.88 -15.30 13.11
CA CYS A 26 9.32 -14.05 12.49
C CYS A 26 10.82 -14.05 12.18
N ARG A 27 11.66 -14.58 13.07
CA ARG A 27 13.10 -14.73 12.81
C ARG A 27 13.40 -15.78 11.74
N ALA A 28 12.66 -16.89 11.71
CA ALA A 28 12.79 -17.88 10.65
C ALA A 28 12.49 -17.29 9.25
N LEU A 29 11.52 -16.38 9.15
CA LEU A 29 11.28 -15.63 7.91
C LEU A 29 12.51 -14.78 7.53
N ALA A 30 13.16 -14.11 8.50
CA ALA A 30 14.38 -13.34 8.24
C ALA A 30 15.51 -14.22 7.66
N GLU A 31 15.68 -15.43 8.19
CA GLU A 31 16.65 -16.40 7.66
C GLU A 31 16.32 -16.83 6.22
N ARG A 32 15.03 -17.01 5.89
CA ARG A 32 14.61 -17.30 4.50
C ARG A 32 14.90 -16.14 3.56
N VAL A 33 14.69 -14.90 4.00
CA VAL A 33 15.05 -13.71 3.22
C VAL A 33 16.56 -13.63 3.03
N ARG A 34 17.35 -13.89 4.09
CA ARG A 34 18.82 -13.93 4.02
C ARG A 34 19.32 -14.97 3.02
N ALA A 35 18.69 -16.16 2.97
CA ALA A 35 19.04 -17.19 1.99
C ALA A 35 18.79 -16.76 0.53
N LYS A 36 17.85 -15.83 0.29
CA LYS A 36 17.59 -15.25 -1.03
C LYS A 36 18.52 -14.08 -1.38
N LEU A 37 19.16 -13.47 -0.38
CA LEU A 37 20.05 -12.30 -0.52
C LEU A 37 21.40 -12.56 0.21
N PRO A 38 22.22 -13.53 -0.26
CA PRO A 38 23.40 -13.98 0.48
C PRO A 38 24.48 -12.92 0.67
N ASP A 39 24.54 -11.93 -0.23
CA ASP A 39 25.54 -10.86 -0.22
C ASP A 39 25.03 -9.58 0.49
N THR A 40 23.80 -9.56 0.98
CA THR A 40 23.17 -8.39 1.60
C THR A 40 23.17 -8.49 3.12
N LYS A 41 23.68 -7.47 3.80
CA LYS A 41 23.57 -7.36 5.26
C LYS A 41 22.09 -7.20 5.63
N LEU A 42 21.58 -8.12 6.45
CA LEU A 42 20.19 -8.14 6.89
C LEU A 42 20.11 -8.03 8.41
N THR A 43 19.47 -6.97 8.90
CA THR A 43 19.10 -6.78 10.31
C THR A 43 17.57 -6.81 10.47
N MET A 44 17.09 -7.02 11.69
CA MET A 44 15.66 -7.05 12.01
C MET A 44 15.42 -6.31 13.31
N GLY A 45 14.50 -5.35 13.28
CA GLY A 45 14.06 -4.61 14.45
C GLY A 45 12.54 -4.68 14.63
N PHE A 46 12.08 -4.42 15.85
CA PHE A 46 10.67 -4.46 16.19
C PHE A 46 10.16 -3.09 16.66
N VAL A 47 8.91 -2.79 16.35
CA VAL A 47 8.24 -1.56 16.82
C VAL A 47 8.09 -1.58 18.35
N GLU A 48 7.71 -2.73 18.91
CA GLU A 48 7.53 -2.88 20.36
C GLU A 48 7.64 -4.35 20.79
N LEU A 49 7.67 -4.60 22.11
CA LEU A 49 7.54 -5.91 22.78
C LEU A 49 8.67 -6.92 22.56
N THR A 50 9.52 -6.73 21.56
CA THR A 50 10.59 -7.65 21.18
C THR A 50 11.84 -6.84 20.85
N GLU A 51 13.00 -7.35 21.22
CA GLU A 51 14.29 -6.71 20.90
C GLU A 51 14.98 -7.41 19.72
N PRO A 52 15.84 -6.70 18.96
CA PRO A 52 16.17 -5.28 19.11
C PRO A 52 15.07 -4.37 18.54
N SER A 53 15.06 -3.12 18.96
CA SER A 53 14.19 -2.08 18.42
C SER A 53 14.55 -1.72 16.96
N ILE A 54 13.64 -1.08 16.24
CA ILE A 54 13.93 -0.60 14.87
C ILE A 54 15.11 0.38 14.82
N PRO A 55 15.25 1.38 15.72
CA PRO A 55 16.40 2.27 15.70
C PRO A 55 17.73 1.53 15.85
N GLU A 56 17.80 0.55 16.76
CA GLU A 56 18.99 -0.29 16.95
C GLU A 56 19.31 -1.12 15.71
N ALA A 57 18.30 -1.73 15.08
CA ALA A 57 18.50 -2.53 13.87
C ALA A 57 18.94 -1.67 12.66
N VAL A 58 18.48 -0.43 12.57
CA VAL A 58 18.92 0.54 11.54
C VAL A 58 20.36 0.98 11.81
N ALA A 59 20.69 1.33 13.04
CA ALA A 59 22.05 1.71 13.42
C ALA A 59 23.04 0.55 13.18
N GLU A 60 22.67 -0.67 13.57
CA GLU A 60 23.46 -1.89 13.31
C GLU A 60 23.64 -2.10 11.80
N ALA A 61 22.60 -1.93 11.00
CA ALA A 61 22.69 -2.10 9.54
C ALA A 61 23.72 -1.13 8.93
N LEU A 62 23.72 0.12 9.38
CA LEU A 62 24.60 1.20 8.90
C LEU A 62 26.01 1.17 9.50
N GLU A 63 26.25 0.37 10.54
CA GLU A 63 27.55 0.31 11.21
C GLU A 63 28.69 -0.04 10.23
N GLY A 64 29.71 0.83 10.20
CA GLY A 64 30.89 0.67 9.34
C GLY A 64 30.69 1.10 7.88
N LEU A 65 29.52 1.64 7.52
CA LEU A 65 29.26 2.19 6.19
C LEU A 65 29.51 3.71 6.19
N GLU A 66 30.35 4.14 5.25
CA GLU A 66 30.45 5.55 4.89
C GLU A 66 29.24 5.90 4.00
N PRO A 67 28.43 6.91 4.33
CA PRO A 67 27.31 7.33 3.49
C PRO A 67 27.79 7.63 2.07
N LYS A 68 27.36 6.82 1.10
CA LYS A 68 27.89 6.82 -0.27
C LYS A 68 26.76 6.65 -1.27
N GLY A 69 26.12 7.76 -1.64
CA GLY A 69 25.13 7.78 -2.71
C GLY A 69 23.68 7.75 -2.25
N GLU A 70 22.75 7.57 -3.20
CA GLU A 70 21.32 7.91 -3.09
C GLU A 70 20.54 7.16 -2.00
N THR A 71 20.95 5.95 -1.63
CA THR A 71 20.33 5.13 -0.56
C THR A 71 21.40 4.29 0.15
N ASP A 72 21.51 4.48 1.46
CA ASP A 72 22.48 3.81 2.33
C ASP A 72 21.91 2.57 3.04
N ALA A 73 20.59 2.47 3.19
CA ALA A 73 19.87 1.27 3.65
C ALA A 73 18.42 1.27 3.17
N VAL A 74 17.77 0.10 3.16
CA VAL A 74 16.34 -0.04 2.85
C VAL A 74 15.62 -0.70 4.02
N VAL A 75 14.52 -0.09 4.46
CA VAL A 75 13.64 -0.67 5.49
C VAL A 75 12.39 -1.24 4.84
N VAL A 76 12.11 -2.52 5.10
CA VAL A 76 10.88 -3.20 4.67
C VAL A 76 9.98 -3.47 5.88
N PRO A 77 8.76 -2.89 5.93
CA PRO A 77 7.84 -3.15 7.03
C PRO A 77 7.12 -4.49 6.85
N LEU A 78 7.27 -5.40 7.82
CA LEU A 78 6.45 -6.62 7.92
C LEU A 78 5.07 -6.31 8.50
N MET A 79 4.29 -5.55 7.73
CA MET A 79 2.94 -5.12 8.07
C MET A 79 2.03 -5.41 6.88
N LEU A 80 0.86 -6.01 7.14
CA LEU A 80 -0.11 -6.27 6.08
C LEU A 80 -0.65 -4.94 5.54
N ALA A 81 -1.28 -4.15 6.39
CA ALA A 81 -1.95 -2.93 5.99
C ALA A 81 -1.27 -1.67 6.51
N THR A 82 -1.59 -0.55 5.88
CA THR A 82 -1.21 0.77 6.37
C THR A 82 -2.01 1.11 7.63
N GLY A 83 -1.31 1.43 8.71
CA GLY A 83 -1.85 1.85 10.02
C GLY A 83 -0.88 2.79 10.72
N GLY A 84 -1.12 3.14 11.99
CA GLY A 84 -0.25 4.03 12.79
C GLY A 84 1.24 3.65 12.68
N HIS A 85 1.56 2.37 12.93
CA HIS A 85 2.91 1.83 12.82
C HIS A 85 3.59 2.12 11.46
N VAL A 86 2.91 1.87 10.35
CA VAL A 86 3.48 2.08 9.01
C VAL A 86 3.56 3.57 8.63
N ARG A 87 2.78 4.43 9.30
CA ARG A 87 2.66 5.85 8.94
C ARG A 87 3.47 6.78 9.83
N ILE A 88 3.73 6.38 11.07
CA ILE A 88 4.26 7.23 12.13
C ILE A 88 5.43 6.50 12.81
N ASP A 89 5.13 5.40 13.51
CA ASP A 89 6.10 4.79 14.44
C ASP A 89 7.35 4.24 13.74
N ILE A 90 7.21 3.54 12.61
CA ILE A 90 8.36 3.02 11.86
C ILE A 90 9.19 4.17 11.25
N PRO A 91 8.60 5.15 10.53
CA PRO A 91 9.34 6.31 10.06
C PRO A 91 10.10 7.08 11.15
N GLU A 92 9.48 7.29 12.32
CA GLU A 92 10.14 7.96 13.46
C GLU A 92 11.32 7.14 13.99
N ALA A 93 11.14 5.83 14.13
CA ALA A 93 12.21 4.93 14.53
C ALA A 93 13.37 4.85 13.51
N ILE A 94 13.07 4.95 12.22
CA ILE A 94 14.09 5.06 11.17
C ILE A 94 14.88 6.37 11.33
N ASP A 95 14.19 7.50 11.56
CA ASP A 95 14.83 8.80 11.76
C ASP A 95 15.74 8.81 13.00
N GLU A 96 15.35 8.11 14.08
CA GLU A 96 16.17 7.95 15.29
C GLU A 96 17.44 7.12 15.05
N GLY A 97 17.35 6.02 14.28
CA GLY A 97 18.46 5.11 14.06
C GLY A 97 19.43 5.48 12.93
N ARG A 98 19.01 6.33 11.97
CA ARG A 98 19.77 6.54 10.72
C ARG A 98 20.92 7.56 10.79
N GLY A 99 20.94 8.43 11.80
CA GLY A 99 21.86 9.57 11.82
C GLY A 99 21.74 10.41 10.54
N GLU A 100 22.84 10.59 9.81
CA GLU A 100 22.88 11.33 8.54
C GLU A 100 22.59 10.46 7.31
N ALA A 101 22.49 9.13 7.46
CA ALA A 101 22.30 8.21 6.34
C ALA A 101 20.92 8.39 5.66
N ARG A 102 20.88 8.08 4.37
CA ARG A 102 19.66 8.01 3.56
C ARG A 102 19.06 6.62 3.64
N VAL A 103 17.92 6.50 4.29
CA VAL A 103 17.21 5.22 4.43
C VAL A 103 15.93 5.25 3.61
N ALA A 104 15.85 4.38 2.60
CA ALA A 104 14.63 4.17 1.84
C ALA A 104 13.62 3.35 2.65
N TYR A 105 12.33 3.61 2.48
CA TYR A 105 11.27 2.93 3.21
C TYR A 105 10.20 2.41 2.26
N SER A 106 10.13 1.09 2.14
CA SER A 106 9.28 0.45 1.14
C SER A 106 7.80 0.40 1.53
N ALA A 107 6.97 0.05 0.54
CA ALA A 107 5.55 -0.20 0.76
C ALA A 107 5.29 -1.43 1.66
N ALA A 108 4.17 -1.39 2.39
CA ALA A 108 3.65 -2.53 3.14
C ALA A 108 3.29 -3.74 2.24
N LEU A 109 2.95 -4.87 2.87
CA LEU A 109 2.85 -6.15 2.18
C LEU A 109 1.54 -6.36 1.41
N LEU A 110 0.44 -5.68 1.77
CA LEU A 110 -0.85 -5.82 1.06
C LEU A 110 -0.75 -5.47 -0.43
N GLY A 111 -1.68 -6.04 -1.21
CA GLY A 111 -1.78 -5.82 -2.65
C GLY A 111 -0.81 -6.67 -3.48
N SER A 112 -0.28 -7.77 -2.92
CA SER A 112 0.67 -8.66 -3.60
C SER A 112 0.06 -10.04 -3.91
N PRO A 113 0.21 -10.55 -5.15
CA PRO A 113 -0.16 -11.93 -5.49
C PRO A 113 0.59 -12.99 -4.70
N LEU A 114 1.79 -12.69 -4.18
CA LEU A 114 2.55 -13.60 -3.33
C LEU A 114 1.87 -13.78 -1.96
N LEU A 115 1.31 -12.70 -1.41
CA LEU A 115 0.55 -12.77 -0.17
C LEU A 115 -0.76 -13.54 -0.35
N ASP A 116 -1.46 -13.29 -1.46
CA ASP A 116 -2.65 -14.06 -1.84
C ASP A 116 -2.30 -15.55 -1.97
N SER A 117 -1.13 -15.87 -2.52
CA SER A 117 -0.61 -17.24 -2.65
C SER A 117 -0.27 -17.90 -1.32
N ALA A 118 0.36 -17.18 -0.40
CA ALA A 118 0.64 -17.71 0.92
C ALA A 118 -0.64 -18.10 1.67
N VAL A 119 -1.65 -17.21 1.67
CA VAL A 119 -2.95 -17.49 2.29
C VAL A 119 -3.65 -18.66 1.62
N ARG A 120 -3.61 -18.71 0.29
CA ARG A 120 -4.16 -19.81 -0.50
C ARG A 120 -3.54 -21.15 -0.11
N ASN A 121 -2.22 -21.23 0.06
CA ASN A 121 -1.54 -22.46 0.47
C ASN A 121 -2.02 -22.91 1.86
N ARG A 122 -2.18 -21.98 2.82
CA ARG A 122 -2.74 -22.28 4.14
C ARG A 122 -4.16 -22.83 4.07
N VAL A 123 -4.99 -22.29 3.18
CA VAL A 123 -6.34 -22.81 2.94
C VAL A 123 -6.30 -24.22 2.36
N VAL A 124 -5.43 -24.48 1.38
CA VAL A 124 -5.27 -25.80 0.76
C VAL A 124 -4.79 -26.84 1.78
N GLU A 125 -3.80 -26.50 2.60
CA GLU A 125 -3.33 -27.35 3.70
C GLU A 125 -4.47 -27.70 4.67
N ALA A 126 -5.29 -26.71 5.05
CA ALA A 126 -6.40 -26.91 5.97
C ALA A 126 -7.58 -27.69 5.36
N LEU A 127 -7.79 -27.59 4.05
CA LEU A 127 -8.79 -28.39 3.35
C LEU A 127 -8.49 -29.90 3.46
N GLY A 128 -7.23 -30.30 3.34
CA GLY A 128 -6.84 -31.71 3.30
C GLY A 128 -7.68 -32.48 2.27
N GLU A 129 -8.40 -33.50 2.71
CA GLU A 129 -9.25 -34.35 1.85
C GLU A 129 -10.62 -33.74 1.47
N TRP A 130 -10.95 -32.54 1.95
CA TRP A 130 -12.23 -31.91 1.62
C TRP A 130 -12.26 -31.38 0.19
N ARG A 131 -13.42 -31.54 -0.46
CA ARG A 131 -13.65 -30.97 -1.79
C ARG A 131 -13.86 -29.45 -1.67
N PRO A 132 -13.09 -28.62 -2.40
CA PRO A 132 -13.23 -27.16 -2.35
C PRO A 132 -14.65 -26.68 -2.66
N GLN A 133 -15.27 -27.22 -3.72
CA GLN A 133 -16.63 -26.87 -4.15
C GLN A 133 -17.74 -27.19 -3.13
N ASP A 134 -17.47 -28.00 -2.12
CA ASP A 134 -18.41 -28.33 -1.03
C ASP A 134 -18.09 -27.54 0.27
N THR A 135 -16.99 -26.78 0.28
CA THR A 135 -16.44 -26.12 1.47
C THR A 135 -16.53 -24.60 1.36
N ALA A 136 -16.98 -23.94 2.44
CA ALA A 136 -16.85 -22.48 2.55
C ALA A 136 -15.54 -22.08 3.24
N CYS A 137 -15.04 -20.89 2.93
CA CYS A 137 -13.90 -20.30 3.63
C CYS A 137 -14.33 -19.02 4.38
N VAL A 138 -13.93 -18.87 5.64
CA VAL A 138 -14.03 -17.62 6.39
C VAL A 138 -12.65 -16.99 6.48
N LEU A 139 -12.44 -15.88 5.80
CA LEU A 139 -11.15 -15.20 5.71
C LEU A 139 -11.05 -14.11 6.79
N VAL A 140 -10.21 -14.33 7.80
CA VAL A 140 -10.20 -13.52 9.03
C VAL A 140 -9.05 -12.50 9.03
N GLY A 141 -9.36 -11.21 9.06
CA GLY A 141 -8.39 -10.15 9.33
C GLY A 141 -8.55 -9.56 10.73
N ARG A 142 -7.65 -8.64 11.12
CA ARG A 142 -7.80 -7.89 12.39
C ARG A 142 -9.01 -6.94 12.35
N GLY A 143 -9.23 -6.33 11.18
CA GLY A 143 -10.07 -5.15 11.02
C GLY A 143 -9.26 -3.86 11.23
N SER A 144 -9.76 -2.76 10.70
CA SER A 144 -9.11 -1.44 10.76
C SER A 144 -10.17 -0.33 10.76
N PRO A 145 -9.93 0.82 11.42
CA PRO A 145 -10.78 2.00 11.21
C PRO A 145 -10.61 2.58 9.79
N VAL A 146 -9.54 2.22 9.07
CA VAL A 146 -9.30 2.63 7.69
C VAL A 146 -10.07 1.72 6.74
N THR A 147 -11.03 2.30 6.03
CA THR A 147 -11.97 1.59 5.13
C THR A 147 -11.26 0.90 3.98
N GLU A 148 -10.29 1.56 3.34
CA GLU A 148 -9.51 1.02 2.23
C GLU A 148 -8.75 -0.25 2.63
N SER A 149 -8.13 -0.25 3.82
CA SER A 149 -7.49 -1.45 4.36
C SER A 149 -8.50 -2.60 4.38
N ASN A 150 -9.71 -2.39 4.91
CA ASN A 150 -10.73 -3.43 4.98
C ASN A 150 -11.23 -3.89 3.59
N ALA A 151 -11.31 -2.99 2.61
CA ALA A 151 -11.70 -3.31 1.23
C ALA A 151 -10.74 -4.32 0.59
N GLU A 152 -9.44 -4.25 0.88
CA GLU A 152 -8.46 -5.22 0.37
C GLU A 152 -8.77 -6.67 0.79
N ARG A 153 -9.44 -6.90 1.92
CA ARG A 153 -9.87 -8.26 2.29
C ARG A 153 -11.00 -8.77 1.42
N TYR A 154 -11.92 -7.90 1.01
CA TYR A 154 -12.96 -8.27 0.05
C TYR A 154 -12.35 -8.53 -1.33
N ARG A 155 -11.36 -7.73 -1.74
CA ARG A 155 -10.59 -7.98 -2.98
C ARG A 155 -9.93 -9.35 -2.94
N MET A 156 -9.18 -9.66 -1.88
CA MET A 156 -8.50 -10.95 -1.72
C MET A 156 -9.48 -12.13 -1.68
N ALA A 157 -10.59 -11.99 -0.95
CA ALA A 157 -11.66 -13.00 -0.93
C ALA A 157 -12.22 -13.27 -2.34
N ARG A 158 -12.38 -12.23 -3.16
CA ARG A 158 -12.83 -12.39 -4.54
C ARG A 158 -11.79 -13.11 -5.39
N THR A 159 -10.52 -12.75 -5.30
CA THR A 159 -9.42 -13.42 -6.01
C THR A 159 -9.36 -14.91 -5.66
N LEU A 160 -9.36 -15.24 -4.35
CA LEU A 160 -9.28 -16.61 -3.87
C LEU A 160 -10.49 -17.47 -4.32
N MET A 161 -11.68 -16.86 -4.41
CA MET A 161 -12.90 -17.55 -4.86
C MET A 161 -12.78 -18.01 -6.31
N GLU A 162 -12.27 -17.15 -7.20
CA GLU A 162 -12.13 -17.45 -8.63
C GLU A 162 -11.06 -18.52 -8.91
N GLU A 163 -10.05 -18.64 -8.05
CA GLU A 163 -8.92 -19.56 -8.28
C GLU A 163 -9.10 -20.95 -7.65
N LYS A 164 -9.92 -21.10 -6.61
CA LYS A 164 -10.01 -22.34 -5.81
C LYS A 164 -11.35 -23.04 -5.87
N GLU A 165 -12.31 -22.48 -6.61
CA GLU A 165 -13.65 -23.06 -6.76
C GLU A 165 -14.29 -23.38 -5.40
N LEU A 166 -13.88 -22.67 -4.33
CA LEU A 166 -14.48 -22.79 -3.00
C LEU A 166 -15.96 -22.43 -3.13
N ARG A 167 -16.82 -23.16 -2.41
CA ARG A 167 -18.27 -22.94 -2.47
C ARG A 167 -18.65 -21.48 -2.24
N SER A 168 -18.00 -20.86 -1.26
CA SER A 168 -18.11 -19.44 -0.95
C SER A 168 -16.95 -18.98 -0.07
N ILE A 169 -16.65 -17.68 -0.10
CA ILE A 169 -15.67 -17.05 0.79
C ILE A 169 -16.34 -15.88 1.51
N HIS A 170 -16.22 -15.85 2.84
CA HIS A 170 -16.85 -14.88 3.73
C HIS A 170 -15.76 -14.10 4.47
N PRO A 171 -15.53 -12.82 4.14
CA PRO A 171 -14.61 -11.97 4.90
C PRO A 171 -15.09 -11.78 6.34
N ALA A 172 -14.16 -11.77 7.29
CA ALA A 172 -14.42 -11.55 8.71
C ALA A 172 -13.33 -10.69 9.35
N PHE A 173 -13.66 -10.05 10.47
CA PHE A 173 -12.72 -9.27 11.26
C PHE A 173 -12.81 -9.63 12.73
N ILE A 174 -11.66 -9.85 13.36
CA ILE A 174 -11.61 -10.41 14.71
C ILE A 174 -11.93 -9.39 15.82
N GLN A 175 -11.73 -8.08 15.57
CA GLN A 175 -11.79 -7.07 16.64
C GLN A 175 -12.40 -5.73 16.21
N VAL A 176 -11.89 -5.10 15.15
CA VAL A 176 -12.14 -3.66 14.91
C VAL A 176 -13.35 -3.41 14.02
N SER A 177 -13.63 -4.33 13.10
CA SER A 177 -14.62 -4.14 12.04
C SER A 177 -15.61 -5.29 12.02
N ARG A 178 -16.63 -5.18 11.17
CA ARG A 178 -17.68 -6.19 10.99
C ARG A 178 -17.70 -6.68 9.54
N PRO A 179 -18.14 -7.93 9.28
CA PRO A 179 -18.68 -8.89 10.25
C PRO A 179 -17.61 -9.52 11.16
N SER A 180 -18.00 -9.94 12.36
CA SER A 180 -17.14 -10.70 13.29
C SER A 180 -16.92 -12.14 12.82
N VAL A 181 -15.99 -12.87 13.43
CA VAL A 181 -15.76 -14.29 13.10
C VAL A 181 -17.03 -15.15 13.29
N PRO A 182 -17.77 -15.06 14.42
CA PRO A 182 -19.05 -15.76 14.58
C PRO A 182 -20.11 -15.36 13.55
N GLU A 183 -20.20 -14.08 13.17
CA GLU A 183 -21.16 -13.62 12.16
C GLU A 183 -20.85 -14.19 10.79
N ALA A 184 -19.57 -14.19 10.38
CA ALA A 184 -19.17 -14.78 9.11
C ALA A 184 -19.35 -16.31 9.09
N LEU A 185 -19.11 -17.00 10.20
CA LEU A 185 -19.42 -18.43 10.35
C LEU A 185 -20.93 -18.70 10.22
N ASN A 186 -21.78 -17.86 10.81
CA ASN A 186 -23.23 -17.95 10.65
C ASN A 186 -23.65 -17.72 9.19
N HIS A 187 -23.07 -16.72 8.51
CA HIS A 187 -23.33 -16.48 7.09
C HIS A 187 -22.91 -17.67 6.22
N ALA A 188 -21.72 -18.24 6.47
CA ALA A 188 -21.27 -19.43 5.79
C ALA A 188 -22.23 -20.61 6.02
N LYS A 189 -22.58 -20.92 7.27
CA LYS A 189 -23.55 -21.98 7.61
C LYS A 189 -24.91 -21.79 6.91
N ALA A 190 -25.39 -20.54 6.81
CA ALA A 190 -26.65 -20.24 6.15
C ALA A 190 -26.67 -20.57 4.64
N THR A 191 -25.51 -20.75 4.00
CA THR A 191 -25.41 -21.24 2.60
C THR A 191 -25.63 -22.76 2.46
N GLY A 192 -25.80 -23.48 3.57
CA GLY A 192 -26.06 -24.92 3.59
C GLY A 192 -24.81 -25.81 3.62
N VAL A 193 -23.61 -25.23 3.66
CA VAL A 193 -22.36 -26.00 3.78
C VAL A 193 -22.26 -26.70 5.14
N LYS A 194 -21.59 -27.86 5.14
CA LYS A 194 -21.27 -28.63 6.35
C LYS A 194 -19.79 -28.60 6.72
N GLN A 195 -18.97 -27.99 5.86
CA GLN A 195 -17.52 -27.89 5.98
C GLN A 195 -17.11 -26.43 5.82
N ILE A 196 -16.36 -25.91 6.79
CA ILE A 196 -15.83 -24.54 6.76
C ILE A 196 -14.34 -24.55 7.10
N VAL A 197 -13.52 -23.90 6.27
CA VAL A 197 -12.15 -23.52 6.62
C VAL A 197 -12.13 -22.08 7.13
N VAL A 198 -11.54 -21.83 8.29
CA VAL A 198 -11.29 -20.48 8.81
C VAL A 198 -9.82 -20.15 8.54
N ALA A 199 -9.57 -19.17 7.69
CA ALA A 199 -8.25 -18.79 7.24
C ALA A 199 -7.81 -17.45 7.87
N PRO A 200 -6.91 -17.46 8.87
CA PRO A 200 -6.39 -16.23 9.45
C PRO A 200 -5.42 -15.54 8.49
N HIS A 201 -5.72 -14.31 8.11
CA HIS A 201 -4.82 -13.41 7.40
C HIS A 201 -3.95 -12.64 8.41
N PHE A 202 -3.12 -13.39 9.14
CA PHE A 202 -2.14 -12.89 10.11
C PHE A 202 -0.75 -13.38 9.72
N LEU A 203 0.28 -12.55 9.93
CA LEU A 203 1.65 -12.90 9.55
C LEU A 203 2.21 -14.01 10.43
N PHE A 204 2.07 -13.90 11.76
CA PHE A 204 2.76 -14.77 12.71
C PHE A 204 1.84 -15.23 13.85
N PRO A 205 2.22 -16.29 14.59
CA PRO A 205 1.56 -16.67 15.84
C PRO A 205 1.57 -15.51 16.85
N GLY A 206 0.54 -15.48 17.69
CA GLY A 206 0.34 -14.44 18.70
C GLY A 206 -1.11 -14.34 19.12
N LYS A 207 -1.45 -13.28 19.86
CA LYS A 207 -2.80 -13.08 20.44
C LYS A 207 -3.93 -13.20 19.42
N LEU A 208 -3.76 -12.70 18.20
CA LEU A 208 -4.81 -12.79 17.17
C LEU A 208 -5.08 -14.24 16.73
N ARG A 209 -4.04 -15.09 16.66
CA ARG A 209 -4.20 -16.52 16.39
C ARG A 209 -4.95 -17.19 17.54
N THR A 210 -4.56 -16.92 18.78
CA THR A 210 -5.23 -17.45 19.99
C THR A 210 -6.70 -17.06 20.02
N TRP A 211 -7.02 -15.77 19.88
CA TRP A 211 -8.41 -15.29 19.89
C TRP A 211 -9.24 -15.87 18.74
N ASN A 212 -8.62 -16.12 17.58
CA ASN A 212 -9.31 -16.73 16.45
C ASN A 212 -9.73 -18.17 16.78
N LEU A 213 -8.82 -18.95 17.36
CA LEU A 213 -9.11 -20.31 17.81
C LEU A 213 -10.22 -20.32 18.89
N GLU A 214 -10.15 -19.41 19.87
CA GLU A 214 -11.16 -19.27 20.92
C GLU A 214 -12.55 -18.92 20.36
N GLN A 215 -12.64 -17.92 19.47
CA GLN A 215 -13.92 -17.54 18.84
C GLN A 215 -14.51 -18.66 17.99
N VAL A 216 -13.67 -19.40 17.26
CA VAL A 216 -14.12 -20.55 16.47
C VAL A 216 -14.58 -21.69 17.38
N ALA A 217 -13.84 -22.01 18.44
CA ALA A 217 -14.21 -23.06 19.39
C ALA A 217 -15.57 -22.77 20.06
N ALA A 218 -15.76 -21.54 20.58
CA ALA A 218 -17.02 -21.11 21.19
C ALA A 218 -18.21 -21.18 20.21
N TRP A 219 -17.99 -20.84 18.94
CA TRP A 219 -19.03 -20.96 17.92
C TRP A 219 -19.41 -22.44 17.66
N ARG A 220 -18.43 -23.35 17.65
CA ARG A 220 -18.64 -24.78 17.37
C ARG A 220 -19.45 -25.50 18.44
N GLU A 221 -19.35 -25.07 19.71
CA GLU A 221 -20.16 -25.63 20.81
C GLU A 221 -21.67 -25.58 20.51
N ASN A 222 -22.12 -24.55 19.78
CA ASN A 222 -23.52 -24.35 19.41
C ASN A 222 -23.86 -24.84 17.98
N ASN A 223 -22.87 -25.35 17.24
CA ASN A 223 -23.01 -25.74 15.84
C ASN A 223 -22.32 -27.10 15.54
N PRO A 224 -22.70 -28.19 16.25
CA PRO A 224 -22.04 -29.49 16.10
C PRO A 224 -22.28 -30.14 14.73
N ASP A 225 -23.24 -29.64 13.95
CA ASP A 225 -23.57 -30.15 12.61
C ASP A 225 -22.65 -29.60 11.51
N VAL A 226 -21.71 -28.73 11.84
CA VAL A 226 -20.75 -28.13 10.90
C VAL A 226 -19.32 -28.44 11.37
N GLU A 227 -18.55 -29.10 10.51
CA GLU A 227 -17.13 -29.32 10.76
C GLU A 227 -16.34 -28.07 10.34
N VAL A 228 -15.44 -27.61 11.23
CA VAL A 228 -14.62 -26.41 11.00
C VAL A 228 -13.13 -26.76 11.10
N ARG A 229 -12.31 -26.30 10.16
CA ARG A 229 -10.84 -26.40 10.27
C ARG A 229 -10.27 -25.00 10.29
N VAL A 230 -9.32 -24.73 11.17
CA VAL A 230 -8.64 -23.44 11.24
C VAL A 230 -7.29 -23.62 10.57
N ALA A 231 -7.05 -22.87 9.50
CA ALA A 231 -5.75 -22.87 8.84
C ALA A 231 -4.70 -22.19 9.74
N GLU A 232 -3.43 -22.54 9.54
CA GLU A 232 -2.36 -21.81 10.19
C GLU A 232 -2.22 -20.38 9.66
N VAL A 233 -1.53 -19.55 10.43
CA VAL A 233 -1.12 -18.20 10.01
C VAL A 233 -0.18 -18.26 8.80
N ILE A 234 0.06 -17.13 8.13
CA ILE A 234 0.93 -17.07 6.94
C ILE A 234 2.31 -17.67 7.23
N GLY A 235 2.93 -17.29 8.36
CA GLY A 235 4.20 -17.84 8.84
C GLY A 235 5.41 -17.53 7.96
N ASP A 236 6.51 -18.24 8.19
CA ASP A 236 7.73 -18.16 7.41
C ASP A 236 7.63 -18.98 6.11
N CYS A 237 6.93 -18.44 5.11
CA CYS A 237 6.81 -19.07 3.80
C CYS A 237 7.68 -18.39 2.74
N ASP A 238 7.97 -19.12 1.66
CA ASP A 238 8.83 -18.64 0.58
C ASP A 238 8.19 -17.48 -0.19
N GLU A 239 6.86 -17.45 -0.30
CA GLU A 239 6.12 -16.35 -0.92
C GLU A 239 6.27 -15.05 -0.13
N LEU A 240 6.16 -15.11 1.19
CA LEU A 240 6.34 -13.94 2.04
C LEU A 240 7.80 -13.48 2.04
N ALA A 241 8.75 -14.42 2.07
CA ALA A 241 10.18 -14.09 1.96
C ALA A 241 10.48 -13.43 0.61
N GLN A 242 9.91 -13.94 -0.49
CA GLN A 242 10.07 -13.35 -1.81
C GLN A 242 9.43 -11.96 -1.88
N LEU A 243 8.26 -11.75 -1.26
CA LEU A 243 7.64 -10.44 -1.21
C LEU A 243 8.50 -9.39 -0.49
N VAL A 244 9.19 -9.78 0.59
CA VAL A 244 10.15 -8.89 1.25
C VAL A 244 11.30 -8.51 0.31
N VAL A 245 11.83 -9.49 -0.44
CA VAL A 245 12.87 -9.24 -1.45
C VAL A 245 12.37 -8.32 -2.56
N ASP A 246 11.16 -8.53 -3.08
CA ASP A 246 10.59 -7.69 -4.14
C ASP A 246 10.38 -6.25 -3.66
N ARG A 247 9.96 -6.05 -2.40
CA ARG A 247 9.82 -4.72 -1.78
C ARG A 247 11.18 -4.05 -1.59
N TYR A 248 12.19 -4.82 -1.21
CA TYR A 248 13.56 -4.34 -1.08
C TYR A 248 14.15 -3.89 -2.42
N LEU A 249 14.10 -4.74 -3.44
CA LEU A 249 14.67 -4.46 -4.76
C LEU A 249 13.94 -3.31 -5.47
N ALA A 250 12.63 -3.17 -5.28
CA ALA A 250 11.87 -2.06 -5.84
C ALA A 250 12.38 -0.67 -5.37
N GLU A 251 12.93 -0.57 -4.15
CA GLU A 251 13.53 0.67 -3.66
C GLU A 251 14.95 0.90 -4.21
N LEU A 252 15.63 -0.15 -4.67
CA LEU A 252 16.98 -0.05 -5.25
C LEU A 252 16.95 0.21 -6.76
N ASP A 253 15.96 -0.32 -7.46
CA ASP A 253 15.71 -0.06 -8.88
C ASP A 253 15.01 1.29 -9.11
N ALA A 254 14.60 1.95 -8.04
CA ALA A 254 13.99 3.27 -8.08
C ALA A 254 15.03 4.35 -8.41
N GLU A 255 15.16 4.75 -9.69
CA GLU A 255 16.07 5.85 -10.09
C GLU A 255 15.84 7.13 -9.26
N GLY A 256 16.72 7.41 -8.31
CA GLY A 256 16.59 8.60 -7.48
C GLY A 256 16.52 9.86 -8.31
N PHE A 257 15.90 10.86 -7.71
CA PHE A 257 15.84 12.21 -8.26
C PHE A 257 17.13 13.00 -7.84
N GLY A 258 18.19 12.29 -7.40
CA GLY A 258 19.39 12.87 -6.82
C GLY A 258 19.14 13.48 -5.43
N GLU A 259 19.97 14.45 -5.03
CA GLU A 259 19.80 15.23 -3.81
C GLU A 259 18.58 16.18 -3.97
N GLY A 260 17.38 15.69 -3.62
CA GLY A 260 16.12 16.41 -3.80
C GLY A 260 15.30 15.92 -4.99
N ALA A 261 14.36 16.73 -5.48
CA ALA A 261 13.68 16.50 -6.75
C ALA A 261 14.33 17.36 -7.84
N PRO A 262 14.92 16.80 -8.91
CA PRO A 262 15.60 17.47 -9.99
C PRO A 262 14.49 18.02 -10.87
N GLY A 263 14.01 19.18 -10.47
CA GLY A 263 12.97 19.92 -11.15
C GLY A 263 13.27 21.40 -10.98
N PHE A 264 13.07 22.17 -12.04
CA PHE A 264 13.12 23.62 -11.92
C PHE A 264 11.85 24.08 -11.20
N MET A 265 12.00 24.67 -10.01
CA MET A 265 10.87 25.12 -9.21
C MET A 265 10.23 26.33 -9.88
N SER A 266 9.03 26.14 -10.42
CA SER A 266 8.22 27.18 -11.04
C SER A 266 6.76 27.03 -10.65
N ASN A 267 6.11 28.15 -10.37
CA ASN A 267 4.68 28.18 -10.15
C ASN A 267 3.95 28.31 -11.50
N LEU A 268 2.97 27.44 -11.75
CA LEU A 268 2.19 27.46 -12.97
C LEU A 268 0.94 28.32 -12.78
N ILE A 269 0.86 29.43 -13.51
CA ILE A 269 -0.33 30.30 -13.51
C ILE A 269 -1.37 29.73 -14.49
N LEU A 270 -2.41 29.10 -13.94
CA LEU A 270 -3.47 28.43 -14.71
C LEU A 270 -4.71 29.29 -14.95
N LYS A 271 -4.72 30.54 -14.48
CA LYS A 271 -5.85 31.45 -14.66
C LYS A 271 -6.23 31.56 -16.14
N ASP A 272 -7.49 31.23 -16.44
CA ASP A 272 -8.11 31.23 -17.76
C ASP A 272 -7.52 30.26 -18.78
N ARG A 273 -6.63 29.34 -18.35
CA ARG A 273 -5.96 28.33 -19.21
C ARG A 273 -6.78 27.06 -19.31
N ASP A 274 -6.75 26.44 -20.48
CA ASP A 274 -7.39 25.14 -20.71
C ASP A 274 -6.58 24.02 -20.06
N VAL A 275 -7.26 23.21 -19.25
CA VAL A 275 -6.68 22.09 -18.52
C VAL A 275 -7.44 20.83 -18.83
N LEU A 276 -6.74 19.81 -19.30
CA LEU A 276 -7.30 18.48 -19.53
C LEU A 276 -7.11 17.63 -18.28
N VAL A 277 -8.18 16.96 -17.85
CA VAL A 277 -8.11 15.88 -16.86
C VAL A 277 -8.62 14.60 -17.51
N VAL A 278 -7.78 13.56 -17.56
CA VAL A 278 -8.16 12.25 -18.07
C VAL A 278 -8.50 11.35 -16.87
N GLY A 279 -9.71 10.82 -16.84
CA GLY A 279 -10.23 10.02 -15.73
C GLY A 279 -11.18 10.79 -14.80
N GLY A 280 -12.22 10.09 -14.31
CA GLY A 280 -13.29 10.66 -13.48
C GLY A 280 -13.33 10.12 -12.05
N GLY A 281 -12.27 9.45 -11.61
CA GLY A 281 -12.20 8.75 -10.32
C GLY A 281 -11.81 9.62 -9.12
N ALA A 282 -11.45 8.97 -8.01
CA ALA A 282 -11.12 9.64 -6.74
C ALA A 282 -9.92 10.60 -6.84
N VAL A 283 -8.93 10.28 -7.70
CA VAL A 283 -7.77 11.17 -7.93
C VAL A 283 -8.22 12.47 -8.59
N ALA A 284 -8.99 12.38 -9.68
CA ALA A 284 -9.54 13.55 -10.37
C ALA A 284 -10.43 14.37 -9.42
N ALA A 285 -11.31 13.73 -8.66
CA ALA A 285 -12.16 14.38 -7.67
C ALA A 285 -11.38 15.22 -6.64
N ARG A 286 -10.19 14.75 -6.23
CA ARG A 286 -9.32 15.46 -5.28
C ARG A 286 -8.54 16.61 -5.91
N ARG A 287 -8.21 16.51 -7.21
CA ARG A 287 -7.31 17.46 -7.90
C ARG A 287 -8.06 18.56 -8.64
N ILE A 288 -9.24 18.28 -9.20
CA ILE A 288 -10.04 19.26 -9.94
C ILE A 288 -10.33 20.53 -9.12
N PRO A 289 -10.76 20.47 -7.83
CA PRO A 289 -11.01 21.67 -7.05
C PRO A 289 -9.81 22.63 -6.99
N ARG A 290 -8.59 22.09 -6.81
CA ARG A 290 -7.37 22.91 -6.77
C ARG A 290 -7.03 23.56 -8.11
N LEU A 291 -7.35 22.88 -9.22
CA LEU A 291 -7.19 23.45 -10.56
C LEU A 291 -8.18 24.60 -10.78
N LEU A 292 -9.42 24.43 -10.35
CA LEU A 292 -10.45 25.47 -10.38
C LEU A 292 -10.09 26.67 -9.49
N ASP A 293 -9.57 26.43 -8.28
CA ASP A 293 -9.10 27.48 -7.37
C ASP A 293 -7.93 28.28 -7.98
N ALA A 294 -7.10 27.63 -8.81
CA ALA A 294 -6.04 28.28 -9.59
C ALA A 294 -6.56 29.03 -10.84
N GLY A 295 -7.88 29.01 -11.09
CA GLY A 295 -8.54 29.70 -12.20
C GLY A 295 -8.54 28.93 -13.52
N ALA A 296 -8.27 27.62 -13.52
CA ALA A 296 -8.22 26.81 -14.73
C ALA A 296 -9.61 26.59 -15.36
N LYS A 297 -9.65 26.51 -16.69
CA LYS A 297 -10.79 26.00 -17.47
C LYS A 297 -10.65 24.49 -17.64
N VAL A 298 -11.30 23.74 -16.76
CA VAL A 298 -11.11 22.29 -16.68
C VAL A 298 -12.07 21.55 -17.61
N ARG A 299 -11.51 20.70 -18.48
CA ARG A 299 -12.24 19.70 -19.27
C ARG A 299 -11.84 18.29 -18.82
N VAL A 300 -12.83 17.44 -18.58
CA VAL A 300 -12.63 16.04 -18.17
C VAL A 300 -13.02 15.10 -19.30
N VAL A 301 -12.15 14.13 -19.62
CA VAL A 301 -12.46 13.02 -20.53
C VAL A 301 -12.38 11.71 -19.76
N ALA A 302 -13.51 11.02 -19.63
CA ALA A 302 -13.56 9.74 -18.91
C ALA A 302 -14.81 8.93 -19.30
N PRO A 303 -14.72 7.59 -19.44
CA PRO A 303 -15.89 6.77 -19.75
C PRO A 303 -16.92 6.73 -18.62
N ASN A 304 -16.48 6.94 -17.36
CA ASN A 304 -17.34 6.95 -16.18
C ASN A 304 -16.92 8.09 -15.24
N LEU A 305 -17.90 8.70 -14.56
CA LEU A 305 -17.68 9.76 -13.57
C LEU A 305 -18.01 9.27 -12.17
N GLY A 306 -17.10 9.49 -11.22
CA GLY A 306 -17.40 9.35 -9.81
C GLY A 306 -18.35 10.46 -9.33
N ILE A 307 -19.03 10.23 -8.19
CA ILE A 307 -20.06 11.14 -7.64
C ILE A 307 -19.57 12.58 -7.54
N ALA A 308 -18.35 12.80 -7.03
CA ALA A 308 -17.80 14.14 -6.84
C ALA A 308 -17.54 14.87 -8.17
N VAL A 309 -16.96 14.19 -9.17
CA VAL A 309 -16.72 14.77 -10.50
C VAL A 309 -18.04 15.02 -11.23
N GLY A 310 -19.00 14.09 -11.12
CA GLY A 310 -20.34 14.26 -11.69
C GLY A 310 -21.09 15.48 -11.12
N ARG A 311 -20.93 15.79 -9.82
CA ARG A 311 -21.50 17.00 -9.21
C ARG A 311 -20.89 18.28 -9.77
N LEU A 312 -19.58 18.33 -9.97
CA LEU A 312 -18.89 19.47 -10.58
C LEU A 312 -19.33 19.69 -12.03
N ALA A 313 -19.55 18.61 -12.77
CA ALA A 313 -20.09 18.68 -14.12
C ALA A 313 -21.52 19.22 -14.13
N ALA A 314 -22.38 18.71 -13.24
CA ALA A 314 -23.77 19.15 -13.13
C ALA A 314 -23.92 20.62 -12.70
N SER A 315 -22.97 21.16 -11.93
CA SER A 315 -22.95 22.57 -11.57
C SER A 315 -22.37 23.48 -12.67
N GLY A 316 -21.92 22.91 -13.80
CA GLY A 316 -21.27 23.65 -14.89
C GLY A 316 -19.86 24.13 -14.57
N ALA A 317 -19.23 23.63 -13.50
CA ALA A 317 -17.88 24.04 -13.11
C ALA A 317 -16.78 23.43 -14.01
N ILE A 318 -17.10 22.35 -14.71
CA ILE A 318 -16.18 21.65 -15.62
C ILE A 318 -16.92 21.24 -16.91
N ALA A 319 -16.19 21.19 -18.02
CA ALA A 319 -16.67 20.54 -19.24
C ALA A 319 -16.38 19.04 -19.16
N VAL A 320 -17.27 18.18 -19.68
CA VAL A 320 -17.08 16.72 -19.64
C VAL A 320 -17.41 16.05 -20.97
N GLU A 321 -16.54 15.15 -21.39
CA GLU A 321 -16.77 14.20 -22.47
C GLU A 321 -16.77 12.77 -21.91
N GLN A 322 -17.95 12.14 -21.91
CA GLN A 322 -18.11 10.79 -21.35
C GLN A 322 -17.70 9.71 -22.37
N ARG A 323 -16.40 9.52 -22.53
CA ARG A 323 -15.80 8.51 -23.40
C ARG A 323 -14.38 8.18 -22.97
N THR A 324 -13.81 7.11 -23.54
CA THR A 324 -12.38 6.82 -23.42
C THR A 324 -11.56 7.94 -24.07
N ALA A 325 -10.49 8.33 -23.40
CA ALA A 325 -9.57 9.34 -23.90
C ALA A 325 -8.72 8.81 -25.06
N ARG A 326 -8.32 9.73 -25.93
CA ARG A 326 -7.47 9.52 -27.11
C ARG A 326 -6.33 10.52 -27.07
N ALA A 327 -5.24 10.25 -27.78
CA ALA A 327 -4.08 11.14 -27.80
C ALA A 327 -4.47 12.59 -28.17
N GLU A 328 -5.32 12.74 -29.19
CA GLU A 328 -5.73 14.05 -29.71
C GLU A 328 -6.46 14.92 -28.67
N ASP A 329 -6.96 14.32 -27.60
CA ASP A 329 -7.64 15.04 -26.52
C ASP A 329 -6.72 16.01 -25.78
N VAL A 330 -5.40 15.81 -25.83
CA VAL A 330 -4.44 16.79 -25.31
C VAL A 330 -4.66 18.15 -25.97
N GLY A 331 -4.96 18.19 -27.27
CA GLY A 331 -5.34 19.41 -27.98
C GLY A 331 -4.37 20.57 -27.74
N GLU A 332 -4.92 21.72 -27.32
CA GLU A 332 -4.15 22.90 -26.93
C GLU A 332 -4.12 23.10 -25.41
N ALA A 333 -4.34 22.03 -24.64
CA ALA A 333 -4.31 22.11 -23.19
C ALA A 333 -2.95 22.65 -22.72
N TRP A 334 -2.98 23.57 -21.77
CA TRP A 334 -1.78 24.14 -21.16
C TRP A 334 -1.19 23.20 -20.10
N TYR A 335 -2.06 22.42 -19.47
CA TYR A 335 -1.72 21.45 -18.44
C TYR A 335 -2.65 20.24 -18.53
N VAL A 336 -2.07 19.05 -18.29
CA VAL A 336 -2.77 17.77 -18.34
C VAL A 336 -2.58 17.04 -17.02
N LEU A 337 -3.68 16.49 -16.49
CA LEU A 337 -3.68 15.52 -15.41
C LEU A 337 -4.14 14.16 -15.96
N ALA A 338 -3.21 13.24 -16.17
CA ALA A 338 -3.49 11.86 -16.56
C ALA A 338 -3.77 11.02 -15.30
N ALA A 339 -5.05 10.73 -15.05
CA ALA A 339 -5.56 10.04 -13.86
C ALA A 339 -6.57 8.93 -14.21
N SER A 340 -6.36 8.28 -15.36
CA SER A 340 -7.09 7.06 -15.72
C SER A 340 -6.66 5.90 -14.84
N ASN A 341 -7.58 4.97 -14.61
CA ASN A 341 -7.31 3.66 -14.03
C ASN A 341 -6.67 2.67 -15.03
N ASP A 342 -6.52 3.06 -16.30
CA ASP A 342 -5.73 2.35 -17.30
C ASP A 342 -4.35 3.03 -17.50
N PRO A 343 -3.24 2.37 -17.10
CA PRO A 343 -1.89 2.92 -17.26
C PRO A 343 -1.50 3.20 -18.71
N ASN A 344 -2.04 2.44 -19.68
CA ASN A 344 -1.72 2.65 -21.10
C ASN A 344 -2.31 3.96 -21.62
N ILE A 345 -3.51 4.32 -21.16
CA ILE A 345 -4.13 5.62 -21.48
C ILE A 345 -3.28 6.75 -20.88
N ASN A 346 -2.82 6.60 -19.64
CA ASN A 346 -2.00 7.63 -19.00
C ASN A 346 -0.66 7.83 -19.75
N ALA A 347 0.00 6.74 -20.13
CA ALA A 347 1.24 6.78 -20.91
C ALA A 347 1.04 7.43 -22.29
N MET A 348 -0.04 7.07 -23.01
CA MET A 348 -0.38 7.67 -24.31
C MET A 348 -0.61 9.19 -24.19
N ILE A 349 -1.38 9.61 -23.20
CA ILE A 349 -1.69 11.02 -22.96
C ILE A 349 -0.43 11.80 -22.59
N ALA A 350 0.43 11.24 -21.74
CA ALA A 350 1.70 11.86 -21.36
C ALA A 350 2.64 12.00 -22.57
N ALA A 351 2.74 10.96 -23.42
CA ALA A 351 3.55 11.02 -24.63
C ALA A 351 3.06 12.10 -25.60
N GLU A 352 1.74 12.24 -25.79
CA GLU A 352 1.20 13.29 -26.66
C GLU A 352 1.34 14.70 -26.06
N ALA A 353 1.21 14.83 -24.74
CA ALA A 353 1.47 16.09 -24.04
C ALA A 353 2.92 16.53 -24.22
N GLU A 354 3.89 15.61 -24.12
CA GLU A 354 5.30 15.88 -24.39
C GLU A 354 5.51 16.36 -25.83
N ARG A 355 4.95 15.67 -26.83
CA ARG A 355 5.06 16.09 -28.25
C ARG A 355 4.50 17.49 -28.50
N ARG A 356 3.54 17.95 -27.68
CA ARG A 356 2.89 19.26 -27.80
C ARG A 356 3.50 20.32 -26.89
N HIS A 357 4.51 19.97 -26.10
CA HIS A 357 5.10 20.83 -25.07
C HIS A 357 4.08 21.29 -24.02
N THR A 358 3.14 20.42 -23.68
CA THR A 358 2.14 20.61 -22.63
C THR A 358 2.63 19.96 -21.33
N PHE A 359 2.55 20.68 -20.20
CA PHE A 359 2.87 20.12 -18.90
C PHE A 359 1.91 18.99 -18.54
N CYS A 360 2.42 17.81 -18.18
CA CYS A 360 1.60 16.65 -17.85
C CYS A 360 2.00 16.03 -16.51
N CYS A 361 1.05 15.98 -15.58
CA CYS A 361 1.17 15.17 -14.36
C CYS A 361 0.49 13.83 -14.57
N ARG A 362 1.19 12.74 -14.26
CA ARG A 362 0.64 11.39 -14.20
C ARG A 362 0.34 10.99 -12.76
N ALA A 363 -0.84 10.42 -12.53
CA ALA A 363 -1.29 10.02 -11.20
C ALA A 363 -0.80 8.61 -10.80
N ASP A 364 -0.55 7.76 -11.79
CA ASP A 364 -0.12 6.37 -11.65
C ASP A 364 1.39 6.23 -11.53
N ASP A 365 2.13 7.11 -12.21
CA ASP A 365 3.59 7.08 -12.32
C ASP A 365 4.12 8.53 -12.34
N ALA A 366 4.70 8.97 -11.23
CA ALA A 366 5.18 10.34 -11.09
C ALA A 366 6.37 10.69 -12.01
N LEU A 367 7.07 9.69 -12.57
CA LEU A 367 8.26 9.88 -13.41
C LEU A 367 7.91 9.99 -14.88
N GLY A 368 6.84 9.32 -15.31
CA GLY A 368 6.42 9.33 -16.70
C GLY A 368 5.68 10.59 -17.14
N GLY A 369 5.72 11.67 -16.35
CA GLY A 369 5.13 12.98 -16.65
C GLY A 369 6.19 14.09 -16.68
N THR A 370 5.84 15.23 -17.27
CA THR A 370 6.74 16.38 -17.45
C THR A 370 6.56 17.45 -16.37
N ALA A 371 5.58 17.25 -15.50
CA ALA A 371 5.33 18.05 -14.32
C ALA A 371 4.97 17.16 -13.13
N THR A 372 5.24 17.65 -11.93
CA THR A 372 4.81 17.02 -10.68
C THR A 372 3.95 18.00 -9.88
N THR A 373 2.98 17.47 -9.12
CA THR A 373 2.18 18.30 -8.22
C THR A 373 2.69 18.15 -6.80
N PRO A 374 3.37 19.16 -6.23
CA PRO A 374 3.85 19.11 -4.86
C PRO A 374 2.74 18.85 -3.85
N THR A 375 3.15 18.40 -2.67
CA THR A 375 2.29 18.55 -1.50
C THR A 375 2.33 20.02 -1.08
N THR A 376 1.17 20.67 -1.14
CA THR A 376 1.02 22.09 -0.81
C THR A 376 0.15 22.30 0.41
N ALA A 377 0.39 23.41 1.12
CA ALA A 377 -0.49 23.98 2.13
C ALA A 377 -0.31 25.50 2.17
N SER A 378 -1.19 26.21 2.89
CA SER A 378 -1.13 27.67 2.99
C SER A 378 -1.50 28.14 4.38
N ALA A 379 -0.75 29.12 4.89
CA ALA A 379 -0.94 29.78 6.17
C ALA A 379 -0.38 31.21 6.09
N GLY A 380 -0.98 32.17 6.79
CA GLY A 380 -0.45 33.54 6.87
C GLY A 380 -0.32 34.29 5.53
N GLY A 381 -1.07 33.92 4.49
CA GLY A 381 -0.93 34.49 3.14
C GLY A 381 0.24 33.91 2.32
N LEU A 382 0.93 32.90 2.83
CA LEU A 382 2.00 32.17 2.16
C LEU A 382 1.52 30.77 1.75
N THR A 383 2.04 30.28 0.63
CA THR A 383 1.86 28.89 0.19
C THR A 383 3.20 28.16 0.27
N VAL A 384 3.22 27.04 0.98
CA VAL A 384 4.36 26.13 1.05
C VAL A 384 4.12 24.97 0.12
N ALA A 385 5.12 24.64 -0.69
CA ALA A 385 5.16 23.46 -1.53
C ALA A 385 6.39 22.63 -1.14
N VAL A 386 6.18 21.38 -0.78
CA VAL A 386 7.27 20.43 -0.50
C VAL A 386 7.29 19.38 -1.60
N ILE A 387 8.43 19.28 -2.28
CA ILE A 387 8.76 18.21 -3.20
C ILE A 387 9.94 17.44 -2.60
N GLY A 388 9.74 16.15 -2.38
CA GLY A 388 10.74 15.25 -1.84
C GLY A 388 11.11 14.14 -2.81
N ASP A 389 12.11 13.37 -2.41
CA ASP A 389 12.67 12.18 -3.05
C ASP A 389 11.77 10.95 -2.88
N ARG A 390 10.69 10.88 -3.68
CA ARG A 390 9.80 9.70 -3.76
C ARG A 390 9.11 9.28 -2.44
N ASN A 391 9.17 10.10 -1.38
CA ASN A 391 8.41 9.91 -0.16
C ASN A 391 7.34 11.02 0.03
N PRO A 392 6.12 10.83 -0.52
CA PRO A 392 5.01 11.78 -0.35
C PRO A 392 4.66 12.04 1.12
N ARG A 393 4.92 11.07 2.02
CA ARG A 393 4.59 11.19 3.44
C ARG A 393 5.59 12.05 4.19
N ARG A 394 6.89 11.90 3.92
CA ARG A 394 7.94 12.83 4.39
C ARG A 394 7.64 14.24 3.92
N SER A 395 7.24 14.39 2.65
CA SER A 395 6.86 15.69 2.08
C SER A 395 5.65 16.31 2.80
N VAL A 396 4.66 15.49 3.19
CA VAL A 396 3.51 15.92 4.00
C VAL A 396 3.93 16.33 5.42
N ARG A 397 4.77 15.53 6.10
CA ARG A 397 5.25 15.84 7.46
C ARG A 397 6.01 17.16 7.50
N VAL A 398 7.00 17.31 6.61
CA VAL A 398 7.79 18.55 6.49
C VAL A 398 6.90 19.74 6.16
N ARG A 399 5.90 19.57 5.28
CA ARG A 399 4.93 20.64 5.00
C ARG A 399 4.14 21.02 6.26
N ASP A 400 3.69 20.06 7.04
CA ASP A 400 2.88 20.31 8.24
C ASP A 400 3.70 20.98 9.35
N GLU A 401 4.98 20.62 9.50
CA GLU A 401 5.94 21.31 10.37
C GLU A 401 6.18 22.76 9.89
N LEU A 402 6.38 22.97 8.58
CA LEU A 402 6.53 24.31 8.00
C LEU A 402 5.27 25.17 8.21
N LEU A 403 4.07 24.58 8.23
CA LEU A 403 2.85 25.33 8.53
C LEU A 403 2.81 25.84 9.96
N GLN A 404 3.34 25.10 10.93
CA GLN A 404 3.39 25.57 12.32
C GLN A 404 4.22 26.85 12.42
N VAL A 405 5.37 26.88 11.74
CA VAL A 405 6.25 28.06 11.67
C VAL A 405 5.57 29.26 11.00
N LEU A 406 4.66 29.03 10.04
CA LEU A 406 3.97 30.09 9.31
C LEU A 406 2.67 30.58 9.97
N GLN A 407 2.27 29.96 11.08
CA GLN A 407 1.09 30.35 11.86
C GLN A 407 1.45 31.27 13.05
N ASP A 408 2.73 31.32 13.42
CA ASP A 408 3.33 32.31 14.32
C ASP A 408 3.70 33.60 13.57
#